data_AF-J3BIG2-F1
#
_entry.id   AF-J3BIG2-F1
#
_cell.length_a   1.000
_cell.length_b   1.000
_cell.length_c   1.000
_cell.angle_alpha   90.00
_cell.angle_beta   90.00
_cell.angle_gamma   90.00
#
_symmetry.space_group_name_H-M   'P 1'
#
loop_
_entity.id
_entity.type
_entity.pdbx_description
1 polymer ?
#
loop_
_entity_poly.entity_id
_entity_poly.type
_entity_poly.pdbx_seq_one_letter_code
_entity_poly.pdbx_strand_id
1 'polypeptide(L)'
;METVASPEVFLHIKVVMGMVISLSLARLLTGIAGIIQHPAKARPYAVHLGWAASMFLFIIHIWWWEYRLQAVPVLHFGIYLFLVSFCCLFFMLCALLFPASLDEYGGYEEYFYSRRRWFFGTLALT
;
A
#
# COMPACT_ATOMS: atom_id res chain seq x y z
N MET A 1 -2.72 -35.19 -9.17
CA MET A 1 -1.96 -34.78 -7.98
C MET A 1 -1.50 -33.37 -8.22
N GLU A 2 -2.15 -32.37 -7.60
CA GLU A 2 -1.62 -31.01 -7.62
C GLU A 2 -0.33 -31.01 -6.81
N THR A 3 0.78 -30.72 -7.48
CA THR A 3 2.11 -30.68 -6.87
C THR A 3 2.17 -29.52 -5.89
N VAL A 4 2.56 -29.82 -4.64
CA VAL A 4 2.97 -28.81 -3.66
C VAL A 4 3.85 -27.79 -4.36
N ALA A 5 3.56 -26.49 -4.20
CA ALA A 5 4.32 -25.44 -4.86
C ALA A 5 5.82 -25.61 -4.58
N SER A 6 6.65 -25.61 -5.63
CA SER A 6 8.10 -25.74 -5.43
C SER A 6 8.62 -24.53 -4.62
N PRO A 7 9.63 -24.72 -3.76
CA PRO A 7 10.22 -23.62 -2.98
C PRO A 7 10.63 -22.41 -3.83
N GLU A 8 11.00 -22.63 -5.08
CA GLU A 8 11.36 -21.60 -6.07
C GLU A 8 10.17 -20.73 -6.46
N VAL A 9 9.01 -21.32 -6.74
CA VAL A 9 7.78 -20.58 -7.05
C VAL A 9 7.37 -19.74 -5.86
N PHE A 10 7.42 -20.31 -4.66
CA PHE A 10 7.13 -19.57 -3.43
C PHE A 10 8.05 -18.35 -3.26
N LEU A 11 9.37 -18.54 -3.43
CA LEU A 11 10.34 -17.45 -3.35
C LEU A 11 10.08 -16.38 -4.42
N HIS A 12 9.77 -16.78 -5.65
CA HIS A 12 9.45 -15.84 -6.73
C HIS A 12 8.25 -14.94 -6.37
N ILE A 13 7.16 -15.54 -5.88
CA ILE A 13 5.95 -14.79 -5.48
C ILE A 13 6.27 -13.81 -4.36
N LYS A 14 7.01 -14.26 -3.33
CA LYS A 14 7.45 -13.40 -2.23
C LYS A 14 8.25 -12.20 -2.71
N VAL A 15 9.21 -12.42 -3.61
CA VAL A 15 10.04 -11.34 -4.17
C VAL A 15 9.16 -10.32 -4.90
N VAL A 16 8.22 -10.77 -5.74
CA VAL A 16 7.32 -9.87 -6.48
C VAL A 16 6.41 -9.09 -5.53
N MET A 17 5.77 -9.76 -4.56
CA MET A 17 4.95 -9.09 -3.55
C MET A 17 5.76 -8.07 -2.74
N GLY A 18 6.95 -8.46 -2.29
CA GLY A 18 7.88 -7.60 -1.57
C GLY A 18 8.26 -6.35 -2.36
N MET A 19 8.51 -6.47 -3.67
CA MET A 19 8.79 -5.33 -4.55
C MET A 19 7.62 -4.34 -4.59
N VAL A 20 6.38 -4.81 -4.79
CA VAL A 20 5.19 -3.94 -4.87
C VAL A 20 4.89 -3.27 -3.52
N ILE A 21 4.97 -4.01 -2.42
CA ILE A 21 4.78 -3.45 -1.08
C ILE A 21 5.88 -2.43 -0.73
N SER A 22 7.12 -2.67 -1.14
CA SER A 22 8.22 -1.72 -0.94
C SER A 22 7.98 -0.38 -1.66
N LEU A 23 7.39 -0.39 -2.86
CA LEU A 23 6.98 0.85 -3.55
C LEU A 23 5.89 1.61 -2.78
N SER A 24 4.95 0.88 -2.17
CA SER A 24 3.91 1.47 -1.32
C SER A 24 4.52 2.18 -0.12
N LEU A 25 5.46 1.53 0.55
CA LEU A 25 6.21 2.11 1.66
C LEU A 25 7.02 3.33 1.21
N ALA A 26 7.72 3.24 0.08
CA ALA A 26 8.48 4.36 -0.47
C ALA A 26 7.58 5.58 -0.71
N ARG A 27 6.40 5.39 -1.32
CA ARG A 27 5.42 6.48 -1.51
C ARG A 27 4.98 7.10 -0.18
N LEU A 28 4.70 6.28 0.82
CA LEU A 28 4.29 6.75 2.14
C LEU A 28 5.39 7.59 2.80
N LEU A 29 6.62 7.10 2.81
CA LEU A 29 7.77 7.79 3.40
C LEU A 29 8.10 9.08 2.67
N THR A 30 8.05 9.09 1.33
CA THR A 30 8.22 10.31 0.53
C THR A 30 7.14 11.33 0.84
N GLY A 31 5.90 10.91 0.99
CA GLY A 31 4.78 11.79 1.37
C GLY A 31 4.98 12.44 2.75
N ILE A 32 5.37 11.64 3.75
CA ILE A 32 5.70 12.14 5.09
C ILE A 32 6.87 13.12 5.04
N ALA A 33 7.94 12.81 4.31
CA ALA A 33 9.06 13.71 4.12
C ALA A 33 8.63 15.03 3.48
N GLY A 34 7.72 15.00 2.51
CA GLY A 34 7.15 16.19 1.87
C GLY A 34 6.39 17.09 2.85
N ILE A 35 5.64 16.52 3.80
CA ILE A 35 4.98 17.29 4.86
C ILE A 35 6.01 18.02 5.73
N ILE A 36 7.08 17.32 6.13
CA ILE A 36 8.14 17.88 6.97
C ILE A 36 8.92 18.96 6.23
N GLN A 37 9.20 18.77 4.93
CA GLN A 37 9.97 19.70 4.11
C GLN A 37 9.18 20.97 3.74
N HIS A 38 7.86 20.87 3.55
CA HIS A 38 7.03 21.98 3.06
C HIS A 38 5.80 22.26 3.93
N PRO A 39 5.95 22.58 5.24
CA PRO A 39 4.84 22.68 6.18
C PRO A 39 3.82 23.77 5.85
N ALA A 40 4.22 24.82 5.13
CA ALA A 40 3.33 25.91 4.72
C ALA A 40 2.30 25.51 3.65
N LYS A 41 2.69 24.63 2.71
CA LYS A 41 1.79 24.05 1.68
C LYS A 41 1.12 22.78 2.19
N ALA A 42 1.80 22.04 3.05
CA ALA A 42 1.38 20.74 3.56
C ALA A 42 0.81 20.86 4.99
N ARG A 43 -0.25 21.66 5.18
CA ARG A 43 -0.89 21.78 6.49
C ARG A 43 -1.28 20.38 7.00
N PRO A 44 -0.66 19.89 8.09
CA PRO A 44 -0.86 18.52 8.53
C PRO A 44 -2.29 18.37 9.07
N TYR A 45 -3.01 17.39 8.53
CA TYR A 45 -4.36 17.05 8.94
C TYR A 45 -4.34 15.75 9.75
N ALA A 46 -4.82 15.78 10.99
CA ALA A 46 -4.70 14.65 11.91
C ALA A 46 -5.32 13.35 11.38
N VAL A 47 -6.47 13.43 10.70
CA VAL A 47 -7.12 12.26 10.09
C VAL A 47 -6.28 11.68 8.97
N HIS A 48 -5.66 12.54 8.15
CA HIS A 48 -4.76 12.10 7.10
C HIS A 48 -3.53 11.38 7.67
N LEU A 49 -2.91 11.93 8.71
CA LEU A 49 -1.79 11.29 9.40
C LEU A 49 -2.21 9.97 10.07
N GLY A 50 -3.44 9.89 10.60
CA GLY A 50 -4.01 8.66 11.13
C GLY A 50 -4.11 7.56 10.06
N TRP A 51 -4.59 7.90 8.87
CA TRP A 51 -4.60 6.97 7.73
C TRP A 51 -3.20 6.61 7.25
N ALA A 52 -2.25 7.55 7.25
CA ALA A 52 -0.87 7.27 6.88
C ALA A 52 -0.22 6.27 7.85
N ALA A 53 -0.42 6.48 9.16
CA ALA A 53 0.04 5.57 10.20
C ALA A 53 -0.64 4.20 10.09
N SER A 54 -1.95 4.17 9.81
CA SER A 54 -2.66 2.91 9.55
C SER A 54 -2.05 2.14 8.38
N MET A 55 -1.82 2.79 7.23
CA MET A 55 -1.20 2.17 6.06
C MET A 55 0.22 1.67 6.35
N PHE A 56 1.01 2.44 7.11
CA PHE A 56 2.34 1.99 7.56
C PHE A 56 2.24 0.69 8.37
N LEU A 57 1.34 0.65 9.36
CA LEU A 57 1.13 -0.54 10.19
C LEU A 57 0.64 -1.73 9.37
N PHE A 58 -0.25 -1.53 8.39
CA PHE A 58 -0.69 -2.58 7.49
C PHE A 58 0.46 -3.14 6.65
N ILE A 59 1.34 -2.30 6.11
CA ILE A 59 2.51 -2.74 5.35
C ILE A 59 3.43 -3.59 6.23
N ILE A 60 3.72 -3.13 7.45
CA ILE A 60 4.54 -3.91 8.41
C ILE A 60 3.84 -5.22 8.79
N HIS A 61 2.52 -5.20 8.97
CA HIS A 61 1.74 -6.39 9.27
C HIS A 61 1.78 -7.40 8.11
N ILE A 62 1.69 -6.94 6.86
CA ILE A 62 1.83 -7.78 5.66
C ILE A 62 3.21 -8.42 5.62
N TRP A 63 4.28 -7.63 5.81
CA TRP A 63 5.65 -8.17 5.85
C TRP A 63 5.83 -9.20 6.98
N TRP A 64 5.25 -8.94 8.14
CA TRP A 64 5.25 -9.91 9.24
C TRP A 64 4.50 -11.20 8.89
N TRP A 65 3.32 -11.07 8.28
CA TRP A 65 2.46 -12.20 7.90
C TRP A 65 2.99 -12.98 6.70
N GLU A 66 3.84 -12.38 5.86
CA GLU A 66 4.47 -12.99 4.68
C GLU A 66 5.22 -14.31 5.01
N TYR A 67 5.63 -14.49 6.26
CA TYR A 67 6.21 -15.74 6.75
C TYR A 67 5.22 -16.92 6.68
N ARG A 68 3.94 -16.68 6.96
CA ARG A 68 2.89 -17.72 7.00
C ARG A 68 2.36 -18.13 5.63
N LEU A 69 2.75 -17.43 4.57
CA LEU A 69 2.39 -17.78 3.21
C LEU A 69 2.90 -19.19 2.82
N GLN A 70 3.91 -19.71 3.52
CA GLN A 70 4.45 -21.08 3.38
C GLN A 70 3.43 -22.18 3.67
N ALA A 71 2.33 -21.86 4.38
CA ALA A 71 1.28 -22.83 4.71
C ALA A 71 0.25 -23.03 3.58
N VAL A 72 0.36 -22.32 2.45
CA VAL A 72 -0.55 -22.46 1.31
C VAL A 72 -0.07 -23.58 0.39
N PRO A 73 -0.78 -24.72 0.32
CA PRO A 73 -0.26 -25.94 -0.31
C PRO A 73 -0.24 -25.89 -1.85
N VAL A 74 -1.06 -25.05 -2.49
CA VAL A 74 -1.16 -24.96 -3.96
C VAL A 74 -1.16 -23.51 -4.41
N LEU A 75 -0.15 -23.13 -5.20
CA LEU A 75 -0.01 -21.80 -5.81
C LEU A 75 -0.17 -21.92 -7.32
N HIS A 76 -1.36 -21.59 -7.82
CA HIS A 76 -1.63 -21.49 -9.26
C HIS A 76 -1.67 -20.02 -9.70
N PHE A 77 -1.65 -19.79 -11.02
CA PHE A 77 -1.58 -18.45 -11.61
C PHE A 77 -2.67 -17.48 -11.11
N GLY A 78 -3.90 -17.98 -10.88
CA GLY A 78 -5.00 -17.18 -10.33
C GLY A 78 -4.71 -16.60 -8.94
N ILE A 79 -4.18 -17.41 -8.02
CA ILE A 79 -3.75 -16.95 -6.68
C ILE A 79 -2.61 -15.94 -6.81
N TYR A 80 -1.65 -16.20 -7.69
CA TYR A 80 -0.55 -15.26 -7.94
C TYR A 80 -1.06 -13.89 -8.42
N LEU A 81 -1.94 -13.87 -9.43
CA LEU A 81 -2.53 -12.64 -9.93
C LEU A 81 -3.30 -11.90 -8.84
N PHE A 82 -4.10 -12.63 -8.05
CA PHE A 82 -4.83 -12.07 -6.92
C PHE A 82 -3.89 -11.41 -5.89
N LEU A 83 -2.81 -12.08 -5.49
CA LEU A 83 -1.84 -11.54 -4.52
C LEU A 83 -1.16 -10.28 -5.04
N VAL A 84 -0.72 -10.27 -6.30
CA VAL A 84 -0.11 -9.08 -6.92
C VAL A 84 -1.11 -7.93 -7.00
N SER A 85 -2.33 -8.20 -7.47
CA SER A 85 -3.40 -7.19 -7.52
C SER A 85 -3.72 -6.64 -6.13
N PHE A 86 -3.76 -7.50 -5.11
CA PHE A 86 -3.97 -7.10 -3.72
C PHE A 86 -2.83 -6.18 -3.23
N CYS A 87 -1.56 -6.51 -3.49
CA CYS A 87 -0.43 -5.62 -3.18
C CYS A 87 -0.53 -4.26 -3.92
N CYS A 88 -1.02 -4.25 -5.16
CA CYS A 88 -1.22 -3.01 -5.92
C CYS A 88 -2.29 -2.09 -5.28
N LEU A 89 -3.28 -2.64 -4.56
CA LEU A 89 -4.26 -1.82 -3.82
C LEU A 89 -3.59 -1.01 -2.71
N PHE A 90 -2.60 -1.58 -2.00
CA PHE A 90 -1.82 -0.84 -0.99
C PHE A 90 -1.03 0.30 -1.62
N PHE A 91 -0.40 0.06 -2.76
CA PHE A 91 0.28 1.11 -3.50
C PHE A 91 -0.70 2.23 -3.87
N MET A 92 -1.88 1.87 -4.39
CA MET A 92 -2.91 2.83 -4.76
C MET A 92 -3.42 3.61 -3.55
N LEU A 93 -3.63 2.97 -2.39
CA LEU A 93 -4.00 3.64 -1.15
C LEU A 93 -2.94 4.65 -0.70
N CYS A 94 -1.66 4.27 -0.74
CA CYS A 94 -0.56 5.18 -0.42
C CYS A 94 -0.46 6.35 -1.43
N ALA A 95 -0.71 6.09 -2.71
CA ALA A 95 -0.69 7.12 -3.76
C ALA A 95 -1.90 8.08 -3.71
N LEU A 96 -3.08 7.56 -3.35
CA LEU A 96 -4.29 8.36 -3.11
C LEU A 96 -4.20 9.15 -1.81
N LEU A 97 -3.41 8.68 -0.84
CA LEU A 97 -3.12 9.43 0.35
C LEU A 97 -2.10 10.53 0.02
N PHE A 98 -0.98 10.20 -0.62
CA PHE A 98 0.06 11.16 -0.97
C PHE A 98 0.11 11.42 -2.49
N PRO A 99 -0.54 12.51 -2.98
CA PRO A 99 -0.52 12.85 -4.40
C PRO A 99 0.87 13.29 -4.86
N ALA A 100 1.09 13.31 -6.18
CA ALA A 100 2.32 13.83 -6.77
C ALA A 100 2.45 15.35 -6.62
N SER A 101 1.33 16.08 -6.66
CA SER A 101 1.27 17.53 -6.41
C SER A 101 0.04 17.89 -5.59
N LEU A 102 0.19 18.94 -4.77
CA LEU A 102 -0.89 19.55 -3.99
C LEU A 102 -1.26 20.94 -4.50
N ASP A 103 -0.67 21.40 -5.61
CA ASP A 103 -0.76 22.81 -6.03
C ASP A 103 -2.18 23.29 -6.36
N GLU A 104 -3.12 22.37 -6.64
CA GLU A 104 -4.54 22.67 -6.87
C GLU A 104 -5.37 22.73 -5.59
N TYR A 105 -4.80 22.41 -4.42
CA TYR A 105 -5.53 22.30 -3.14
C TYR A 105 -4.89 23.17 -2.05
N GLY A 106 -5.72 23.69 -1.13
CA GLY A 106 -5.25 24.48 0.02
C GLY A 106 -4.53 23.67 1.11
N GLY A 107 -4.37 22.35 0.92
CA GLY A 107 -3.68 21.44 1.82
C GLY A 107 -4.24 20.01 1.77
N TYR A 108 -3.77 19.17 2.69
CA TYR A 108 -4.14 17.75 2.75
C TYR A 108 -5.59 17.49 3.17
N GLU A 109 -6.20 18.39 3.94
CA GLU A 109 -7.60 18.28 4.36
C GLU A 109 -8.54 18.35 3.15
N GLU A 110 -8.44 19.44 2.37
CA GLU A 110 -9.27 19.66 1.18
C GLU A 110 -9.05 18.55 0.13
N TYR A 111 -7.79 18.19 -0.11
CA TYR A 111 -7.44 17.08 -1.00
C TYR A 111 -8.09 15.77 -0.55
N PHE A 112 -7.97 15.42 0.74
CA PHE A 112 -8.51 14.17 1.27
C PHE A 112 -10.04 14.13 1.14
N TYR A 113 -10.74 15.23 1.44
CA TYR A 113 -12.19 15.27 1.28
C TYR A 113 -12.65 15.16 -0.18
N SER A 114 -11.89 15.71 -1.12
CA SER A 114 -12.13 15.57 -2.56
C SER A 114 -11.94 14.12 -3.04
N ARG A 115 -10.91 13.44 -2.54
CA ARG A 115 -10.55 12.07 -2.96
C ARG A 115 -11.08 10.95 -2.06
N ARG A 116 -11.83 11.26 -0.99
CA ARG A 116 -12.32 10.29 -0.01
C ARG A 116 -13.03 9.08 -0.62
N ARG A 117 -13.84 9.29 -1.67
CA ARG A 117 -14.59 8.20 -2.32
C ARG A 117 -13.65 7.19 -2.98
N TRP A 118 -12.57 7.66 -3.59
CA TRP A 118 -11.55 6.79 -4.18
C TRP A 118 -10.74 6.07 -3.10
N PHE A 119 -10.34 6.80 -2.05
CA PHE A 119 -9.62 6.20 -0.92
C PHE A 119 -10.43 5.10 -0.24
N PHE A 120 -11.65 5.40 0.21
CA PHE A 120 -12.52 4.41 0.87
C PHE A 120 -13.03 3.33 -0.08
N GLY A 121 -13.24 3.65 -1.36
CA GLY A 121 -13.58 2.65 -2.37
C GLY A 121 -12.45 1.64 -2.59
N THR A 122 -11.20 2.10 -2.61
CA THR A 122 -10.03 1.21 -2.72
C THR A 122 -9.83 0.42 -1.44
N LEU A 123 -10.03 1.04 -0.27
CA LEU A 123 -9.93 0.38 1.03
C LEU A 123 -11.00 -0.70 1.22
N ALA A 124 -12.18 -0.55 0.62
CA ALA A 124 -13.22 -1.58 0.67
C ALA A 124 -12.88 -2.83 -0.19
N LEU A 125 -11.90 -2.73 -1.08
CA LEU A 125 -11.44 -3.83 -1.93
C LEU A 125 -10.24 -4.59 -1.33
N THR A 126 -9.62 -4.07 -0.27
CA THR A 126 -8.59 -4.77 0.52
C THR A 126 -9.24 -5.63 1.57
#